data_AF-A0A7Y1ACQ6-F1
#
_entry.id   AF-A0A7Y1ACQ6-F1
#
_cell.length_a   1.000
_cell.length_b   1.000
_cell.length_c   1.000
_cell.angle_alpha   90.00
_cell.angle_beta   90.00
_cell.angle_gamma   90.00
#
_symmetry.space_group_name_H-M   'P 1'
#
loop_
_entity.id
_entity.type
_entity.pdbx_description
1 polymer ?
#
loop_
_entity_poly.entity_id
_entity_poly.type
_entity_poly.pdbx_seq_one_letter_code
_entity_poly.pdbx_strand_id
1 'polypeptide(L)'
;MTRNQEEMAKYAASMLASGDRNPFDAPDGWGDSETPPPPAHDWAERAARGIISELDDRGAAMNEAFHPEKIDQETRKEIVDVMAAIMREAHRQKDDEAK
;
A
#
# COMPACT_ATOMS: atom_id res chain seq x y z
N MET A 1 -12.89 4.15 19.64
CA MET A 1 -13.22 5.54 19.28
C MET A 1 -13.32 5.60 17.77
N THR A 2 -14.45 6.02 17.21
CA THR A 2 -14.62 6.18 15.76
C THR A 2 -13.98 7.49 15.36
N ARG A 3 -12.93 7.45 14.54
CA ARG A 3 -12.30 8.65 13.97
C ARG A 3 -13.32 9.42 13.15
N ASN A 4 -13.36 10.73 13.27
CA ASN A 4 -14.21 11.56 12.40
C ASN A 4 -13.64 11.62 10.96
N GLN A 5 -14.38 12.20 10.01
CA GLN A 5 -13.96 12.22 8.60
C GLN A 5 -12.61 12.94 8.37
N GLU A 6 -12.34 14.02 9.10
CA GLU A 6 -11.09 14.78 8.98
C GLU A 6 -9.90 13.97 9.54
N GLU A 7 -10.08 13.31 10.68
CA GLU A 7 -9.10 12.40 11.26
C GLU A 7 -8.81 11.21 10.35
N MET A 8 -9.85 10.64 9.72
CA MET A 8 -9.70 9.56 8.75
C MET A 8 -8.94 10.00 7.50
N ALA A 9 -9.18 11.21 7.00
CA ALA A 9 -8.44 11.74 5.85
C ALA A 9 -6.96 11.96 6.18
N LYS A 10 -6.65 12.54 7.35
CA LYS A 10 -5.27 12.71 7.83
C LYS A 10 -4.57 11.36 8.01
N TYR A 11 -5.28 10.39 8.57
CA TYR A 11 -4.79 9.03 8.74
C TYR A 11 -4.48 8.36 7.41
N ALA A 12 -5.41 8.40 6.45
CA ALA A 12 -5.20 7.86 5.11
C ALA A 12 -3.99 8.53 4.43
N ALA A 13 -3.84 9.85 4.53
CA ALA A 13 -2.67 10.55 4.00
C ALA A 13 -1.36 10.09 4.65
N SER A 14 -1.36 9.81 5.96
CA SER A 14 -0.21 9.23 6.65
C SER A 14 0.13 7.84 6.14
N MET A 15 -0.87 7.00 5.88
CA MET A 15 -0.65 5.65 5.36
C MET A 15 -0.12 5.66 3.93
N LEU A 16 -0.63 6.53 3.06
CA LEU A 16 -0.06 6.74 1.73
C LEU A 16 1.40 7.18 1.80
N ALA A 17 1.73 8.13 2.69
CA ALA A 17 3.10 8.59 2.88
C ALA A 17 4.03 7.50 3.45
N SER A 18 3.52 6.63 4.34
CA SER A 18 4.26 5.48 4.84
C SER A 18 4.53 4.46 3.74
N GLY A 19 3.53 4.15 2.91
CA GLY A 19 3.68 3.22 1.78
C GLY A 19 4.59 3.75 0.68
N ASP A 20 4.62 5.06 0.47
CA ASP A 20 5.59 5.72 -0.42
C ASP A 20 7.02 5.63 0.15
N ARG A 21 7.19 5.73 1.47
CA ARG A 21 8.49 5.68 2.15
C ARG A 21 9.04 4.27 2.25
N ASN A 22 8.19 3.29 2.55
CA ASN A 22 8.55 1.90 2.77
C ASN A 22 7.68 0.97 1.88
N PRO A 23 7.93 0.93 0.56
CA PRO A 23 7.12 0.10 -0.34
C PRO A 23 7.30 -1.38 -0.04
N PHE A 24 6.19 -2.09 0.16
CA PHE A 24 6.20 -3.54 0.41
C PHE A 24 6.79 -4.35 -0.76
N ASP A 25 6.58 -3.87 -1.98
CA ASP A 25 7.06 -4.43 -3.25
C ASP A 25 8.47 -3.93 -3.65
N ALA A 26 9.15 -3.18 -2.77
CA ALA A 26 10.51 -2.75 -3.03
C ALA A 26 11.45 -3.94 -3.27
N PRO A 27 12.47 -3.77 -4.14
CA PRO A 27 13.49 -4.79 -4.35
C PRO A 27 14.21 -5.16 -3.05
N ASP A 28 14.62 -6.42 -2.93
CA ASP A 28 15.42 -6.87 -1.80
C ASP A 28 16.73 -6.05 -1.70
N GLY A 29 17.09 -5.63 -0.49
CA GLY A 29 18.28 -4.82 -0.22
C GLY A 29 18.14 -3.31 -0.51
N TRP A 30 16.96 -2.84 -0.94
CA TRP A 30 16.73 -1.41 -1.21
C TRP A 30 17.02 -0.51 0.02
N GLY A 31 16.55 -0.90 1.20
CA GLY A 31 16.71 -0.16 2.45
C GLY A 31 18.14 -0.12 3.03
N ASP A 32 19.05 -0.93 2.48
CA ASP A 32 20.47 -0.96 2.86
C ASP A 32 21.31 0.04 2.03
N SER A 33 20.68 0.76 1.09
CA SER A 33 21.32 1.71 0.20
C SER A 33 20.79 3.13 0.41
N GLU A 34 21.55 4.16 0.02
CA GLU A 34 21.05 5.55 -0.04
C GLU A 34 20.05 5.78 -1.21
N THR A 35 19.60 4.71 -1.88
CA THR A 35 18.69 4.81 -3.03
C THR A 35 17.29 5.19 -2.55
N PRO A 36 16.62 6.19 -3.17
CA PRO A 36 15.24 6.51 -2.83
C PRO A 36 14.30 5.32 -3.13
N PRO A 37 13.14 5.24 -2.45
CA PRO A 37 12.17 4.16 -2.70
C PRO A 37 11.69 4.19 -4.16
N PRO A 38 11.41 3.03 -4.75
CA PRO A 38 10.81 2.99 -6.08
C PRO A 38 9.48 3.76 -6.06
N PRO A 39 9.28 4.74 -6.95
CA PRO A 39 8.01 5.46 -7.00
C PRO A 39 6.89 4.51 -7.43
N ALA A 40 5.68 4.74 -6.93
CA ALA A 40 4.50 4.04 -7.44
C ALA A 40 4.23 4.44 -8.89
N HIS A 41 3.81 3.50 -9.74
CA HIS A 41 3.53 3.78 -11.14
C HIS A 41 2.27 4.65 -11.30
N ASP A 42 1.26 4.44 -10.46
CA ASP A 42 0.02 5.23 -10.45
C ASP A 42 -0.66 5.33 -9.08
N TRP A 43 -1.83 5.98 -9.06
CA TRP A 43 -2.60 6.21 -7.84
C TRP A 43 -3.10 4.92 -7.17
N ALA A 44 -3.33 3.86 -7.94
CA ALA A 44 -3.88 2.61 -7.44
C ALA A 44 -2.78 1.80 -6.73
N GLU A 45 -1.59 1.74 -7.31
CA GLU A 45 -0.42 1.16 -6.65
C GLU A 45 -0.05 1.93 -5.38
N ARG A 46 -0.06 3.26 -5.45
CA ARG A 46 0.16 4.11 -4.27
C ARG A 46 -0.85 3.83 -3.15
N ALA A 47 -2.12 3.64 -3.51
CA ALA A 47 -3.15 3.27 -2.55
C ALA A 47 -2.95 1.86 -1.98
N ALA A 48 -2.56 0.88 -2.80
CA ALA A 48 -2.24 -0.48 -2.36
C ALA A 48 -1.10 -0.49 -1.33
N ARG A 49 0.00 0.24 -1.61
CA ARG A 49 1.12 0.39 -0.66
C ARG A 49 0.66 1.00 0.67
N GLY A 50 -0.19 2.02 0.63
CA GLY A 50 -0.75 2.62 1.85
C GLY A 50 -1.65 1.68 2.66
N ILE A 51 -2.45 0.84 2.00
CA ILE A 51 -3.25 -0.20 2.69
C ILE A 51 -2.33 -1.21 3.38
N ILE A 52 -1.25 -1.64 2.72
CA ILE A 52 -0.31 -2.57 3.34
C ILE A 52 0.40 -1.92 4.54
N SER A 53 0.80 -0.64 4.44
CA SER A 53 1.33 0.09 5.60
C SER A 53 0.36 0.17 6.77
N GLU A 54 -0.95 0.29 6.49
CA GLU A 54 -1.98 0.22 7.54
C GLU A 54 -2.07 -1.17 8.17
N LEU A 55 -1.90 -2.23 7.39
CA LEU A 55 -1.94 -3.60 7.91
C LEU A 55 -0.70 -3.90 8.77
N ASP A 56 0.46 -3.34 8.40
CA ASP A 56 1.71 -3.40 9.17
C ASP A 56 1.60 -2.60 10.49
N ASP A 57 1.03 -1.38 10.44
CA ASP A 57 0.86 -0.51 11.64
C ASP A 57 -0.08 -1.12 12.70
N ARG A 58 -0.98 -2.02 12.30
CA ARG A 58 -1.89 -2.73 13.22
C ARG A 58 -1.19 -3.74 14.14
N GLY A 59 0.12 -3.94 14.00
CA GLY A 59 0.97 -4.62 14.96
C GLY A 59 0.96 -6.15 14.86
N ALA A 60 1.41 -6.81 15.94
CA ALA A 60 1.81 -8.23 15.98
C ALA A 60 0.81 -9.25 15.38
N ALA A 61 -0.50 -8.97 15.43
CA ALA A 61 -1.54 -9.89 14.95
C ALA A 61 -1.67 -9.95 13.42
N MET A 62 -1.24 -8.91 12.70
CA MET A 62 -1.19 -8.88 11.23
C MET A 62 0.24 -8.79 10.69
N ASN A 63 1.20 -8.41 11.53
CA ASN A 63 2.63 -8.41 11.22
C ASN A 63 3.11 -9.70 10.56
N GLU A 64 2.77 -10.88 11.08
CA GLU A 64 3.34 -12.12 10.53
C GLU A 64 3.04 -12.34 9.04
N ALA A 65 1.95 -11.77 8.52
CA ALA A 65 1.51 -11.95 7.13
C ALA A 65 2.02 -10.86 6.16
N PHE A 66 2.53 -9.72 6.65
CA PHE A 66 2.96 -8.59 5.80
C PHE A 66 4.39 -8.13 6.06
N HIS A 67 5.17 -8.93 6.79
CA HIS A 67 6.60 -8.74 6.92
C HIS A 67 7.31 -9.03 5.58
N PRO A 68 7.93 -8.02 4.93
CA PRO A 68 8.53 -8.19 3.61
C PRO A 68 9.60 -9.29 3.56
N GLU A 69 10.32 -9.52 4.66
CA GLU A 69 11.37 -10.54 4.74
C GLU A 69 10.85 -11.99 4.79
N LYS A 70 9.54 -12.18 5.02
CA LYS A 70 8.91 -13.51 5.07
C LYS A 70 8.27 -13.92 3.74
N ILE A 71 8.14 -12.97 2.81
CA ILE A 71 7.48 -13.15 1.52
C ILE A 71 8.50 -12.79 0.45
N ASP A 72 8.74 -13.68 -0.51
CA ASP A 72 9.68 -13.39 -1.58
C ASP A 72 9.23 -12.19 -2.43
N GLN A 73 10.20 -11.50 -3.03
CA GLN A 73 9.96 -10.27 -3.77
C GLN A 73 8.93 -10.41 -4.90
N GLU A 74 8.87 -11.55 -5.59
CA GLU A 74 7.88 -11.76 -6.65
C GLU A 74 6.47 -11.81 -6.08
N THR A 75 6.26 -12.57 -5.00
CA THR A 75 4.98 -12.64 -4.31
C THR A 75 4.57 -11.27 -3.74
N ARG A 76 5.51 -10.47 -3.21
CA ARG A 76 5.19 -9.11 -2.72
C ARG A 76 4.68 -8.19 -3.83
N LYS A 77 5.33 -8.26 -5.01
CA LYS A 77 4.90 -7.51 -6.21
C LYS A 77 3.52 -7.96 -6.67
N GLU A 78 3.28 -9.27 -6.75
CA GLU A 78 1.98 -9.80 -7.17
C GLU A 78 0.85 -9.32 -6.24
N ILE A 79 1.08 -9.30 -4.93
CA ILE A 79 0.09 -8.78 -3.96
C ILE A 79 -0.26 -7.32 -4.26
N VAL A 80 0.75 -6.45 -4.46
CA VAL A 80 0.54 -5.03 -4.77
C VAL A 80 -0.15 -4.86 -6.12
N ASP A 81 0.25 -5.61 -7.14
CA ASP A 81 -0.33 -5.56 -8.48
C ASP A 81 -1.80 -5.97 -8.48
N VAL A 82 -2.15 -7.04 -7.78
CA VAL A 82 -3.53 -7.50 -7.63
C VAL A 82 -4.38 -6.47 -6.89
N MET A 83 -3.89 -5.90 -5.78
CA MET A 83 -4.60 -4.84 -5.06
C MET A 83 -4.84 -3.62 -5.95
N ALA A 84 -3.81 -3.17 -6.69
CA ALA A 84 -3.92 -2.04 -7.60
C ALA A 84 -4.91 -2.32 -8.74
N ALA A 85 -4.90 -3.53 -9.32
CA ALA A 85 -5.85 -3.93 -10.35
C ALA A 85 -7.30 -3.89 -9.85
N ILE A 86 -7.56 -4.38 -8.63
CA ILE A 86 -8.89 -4.32 -8.00
C ILE A 86 -9.35 -2.86 -7.82
N MET A 87 -8.46 -1.97 -7.35
CA MET A 87 -8.79 -0.56 -7.17
C MET A 87 -9.13 0.14 -8.48
N ARG A 88 -8.36 -0.11 -9.54
CA ARG A 88 -8.65 0.44 -10.88
C ARG A 88 -10.01 -0.04 -11.39
N GLU A 89 -10.32 -1.32 -11.22
CA GLU A 89 -11.60 -1.88 -11.64
C GLU A 89 -12.78 -1.30 -10.85
N ALA A 90 -12.63 -1.12 -9.54
CA ALA A 90 -13.63 -0.45 -8.71
C ALA A 90 -13.87 1.01 -9.15
N HIS A 91 -12.80 1.73 -9.49
CA HIS A 91 -12.92 3.10 -10.01
C HIS A 91 -13.62 3.13 -11.37
N ARG A 92 -13.30 2.20 -12.28
CA ARG A 92 -13.95 2.08 -13.59
C ARG A 92 -15.46 1.84 -13.45
N GLN A 93 -15.86 0.90 -12.58
CA GLN A 93 -17.28 0.60 -12.33
C GLN A 93 -18.03 1.82 -11.78
N LYS A 94 -17.44 2.52 -10.80
CA LYS A 94 -18.00 3.77 -10.25
C LYS A 94 -18.21 4.83 -11.34
N ASP A 95 -17.25 5.00 -12.24
CA ASP A 95 -17.36 5.97 -13.34
C ASP A 95 -18.43 5.57 -14.37
N ASP A 96 -18.68 4.26 -14.54
CA ASP A 96 -19.73 3.76 -15.43
C ASP A 96 -21.13 3.88 -14.82
N GLU A 97 -21.28 3.74 -13.50
CA GLU A 97 -22.54 4.00 -12.78
C GLU A 97 -22.95 5.48 -12.77
N ALA A 98 -21.99 6.39 -12.95
CA ALA A 98 -22.22 7.83 -12.98
C ALA A 98 -22.63 8.38 -14.36
N LYS A 99 -22.66 7.53 -15.40
CA LYS A 99 -23.07 7.87 -16.78
C LYS A 99 -24.54 7.57 -17.01
#